data_AF-A0A7Y5W8Z8-F1
#
_entry.id   AF-A0A7Y5W8Z8-F1
#
_cell.length_a   1.000
_cell.length_b   1.000
_cell.length_c   1.000
_cell.angle_alpha   90.00
_cell.angle_beta   90.00
_cell.angle_gamma   90.00
#
_symmetry.space_group_name_H-M   'P 1'
#
loop_
_entity.id
_entity.type
_entity.pdbx_description
1 polymer ?
#
loop_
_entity_poly.entity_id
_entity_poly.type
_entity_poly.pdbx_seq_one_letter_code
_entity_poly.pdbx_strand_id
1 'polypeptide(L)'
;MSSNLHTPEVHEHVDEWHRHSKAEGMPQAEHAGVVNVNLLFIWMVGISVFVVVSVIGTLMYFNSYSNQLRAHAVETTSSAKAFKSAQFNAEKELGQRGQPGEYAWMDHDRVRIPIDAAMKRVVASYAPKDTN
;
A
#
# COMPACT_ATOMS: atom_id res chain seq x y z
N MET A 1 -16.17 11.34 82.69
CA MET A 1 -17.60 11.03 82.42
C MET A 1 -17.96 11.70 81.11
N SER A 2 -18.02 10.95 80.01
CA SER A 2 -18.34 11.48 78.69
C SER A 2 -19.85 11.36 78.48
N SER A 3 -20.57 12.47 78.39
CA SER A 3 -21.97 12.48 77.97
C SER A 3 -22.01 12.34 76.45
N ASN A 4 -22.39 11.17 75.96
CA ASN A 4 -22.72 11.04 74.54
C ASN A 4 -23.98 11.89 74.28
N LEU A 5 -23.79 13.04 73.64
CA LEU A 5 -24.89 13.88 73.16
C LEU A 5 -25.68 13.06 72.14
N HIS A 6 -26.85 12.60 72.55
CA HIS A 6 -27.76 11.90 71.66
C HIS A 6 -28.30 12.92 70.65
N THR A 7 -28.03 12.69 69.37
CA THR A 7 -28.69 13.43 68.29
C THR A 7 -30.16 12.99 68.27
N PRO A 8 -31.14 13.90 68.31
CA PRO A 8 -32.55 13.51 68.28
C PRO A 8 -32.85 12.73 67.00
N GLU A 9 -33.64 11.66 67.11
CA GLU A 9 -34.10 10.89 65.96
C GLU A 9 -34.94 11.81 65.05
N VAL A 10 -34.40 12.14 63.88
CA VAL A 10 -35.16 12.81 62.83
C VAL A 10 -35.99 11.72 62.15
N HIS A 11 -37.22 11.54 62.60
CA HIS A 11 -38.21 10.74 61.89
C HIS A 11 -38.71 11.53 60.67
N GLU A 12 -37.86 11.69 59.64
CA GLU A 12 -38.37 12.00 58.30
C GLU A 12 -39.31 10.84 57.94
N HIS A 13 -40.58 11.16 57.69
CA HIS A 13 -41.54 10.15 57.29
C HIS A 13 -40.99 9.47 56.03
N VAL A 14 -40.89 8.13 56.07
CA VAL A 14 -40.29 7.25 55.03
C VAL A 14 -40.82 7.52 53.60
N ASP A 15 -41.87 8.32 53.48
CA ASP A 15 -42.59 8.61 52.24
C ASP A 15 -42.59 10.09 51.81
N GLU A 16 -41.81 10.96 52.46
CA GLU A 16 -41.72 12.38 52.04
C GLU A 16 -41.16 12.55 50.63
N TRP A 17 -40.28 11.65 50.19
CA TRP A 17 -39.73 11.69 48.83
C TRP A 17 -40.73 11.34 47.73
N HIS A 18 -41.86 10.70 48.06
CA HIS A 18 -42.93 10.41 47.10
C HIS A 18 -44.14 11.35 47.22
N ARG A 19 -44.10 12.28 48.19
CA ARG A 19 -45.18 13.25 48.40
C ARG A 19 -44.99 14.46 47.52
N HIS A 20 -45.53 14.38 46.31
CA HIS A 20 -45.60 15.52 45.41
C HIS A 20 -46.58 16.57 45.93
N SER A 21 -46.09 17.78 46.20
CA SER A 21 -46.87 18.95 46.54
C SER A 21 -47.23 19.77 45.29
N LYS A 22 -48.35 20.51 45.34
CA LYS A 22 -48.73 21.42 44.23
C LYS A 22 -47.71 22.55 43.99
N ALA A 23 -46.78 22.77 44.92
CA ALA A 23 -45.71 23.76 44.79
C ALA A 23 -44.56 23.28 43.87
N GLU A 24 -44.48 21.98 43.57
CA GLU A 24 -43.44 21.40 42.69
C GLU A 24 -43.64 21.69 41.20
N GLY A 25 -44.80 22.24 40.82
CA GLY A 25 -45.12 22.54 39.42
C GLY A 25 -45.67 21.34 38.66
N MET A 26 -45.72 21.45 37.33
CA MET A 26 -46.20 20.36 36.48
C MET A 26 -45.12 19.29 36.30
N PRO A 27 -45.47 17.99 36.30
CA PRO A 27 -44.53 16.93 35.96
C PRO A 27 -43.85 17.23 34.63
N GLN A 28 -42.54 17.06 34.57
CA GLN A 28 -41.82 17.15 33.30
C GLN A 28 -42.32 16.04 32.38
N ALA A 29 -42.61 16.40 31.12
CA ALA A 29 -42.97 15.41 30.12
C ALA A 29 -41.84 14.37 29.97
N GLU A 30 -42.20 13.10 29.77
CA GLU A 30 -41.23 12.04 29.57
C GLU A 30 -40.43 12.30 28.29
N HIS A 31 -39.17 12.71 28.44
CA HIS A 31 -38.33 13.09 27.30
C HIS A 31 -38.01 11.90 26.38
N ALA A 32 -38.17 10.67 26.88
CA ALA A 32 -37.93 9.44 26.13
C ALA A 32 -39.20 8.79 25.55
N GLY A 33 -40.40 9.32 25.85
CA GLY A 33 -41.66 8.68 25.43
C GLY A 33 -42.01 8.85 23.96
N VAL A 34 -41.42 9.85 23.28
CA VAL A 34 -41.75 10.20 21.89
C VAL A 34 -40.53 9.98 20.99
N VAL A 35 -40.28 8.72 20.65
CA VAL A 35 -39.24 8.36 19.67
C VAL A 35 -39.85 8.28 18.27
N ASN A 36 -39.27 9.00 17.31
CA ASN A 36 -39.64 8.88 15.90
C ASN A 36 -38.96 7.65 15.28
N VAL A 37 -39.62 6.50 15.39
CA VAL A 37 -39.13 5.20 14.90
C VAL A 37 -38.86 5.24 13.38
N ASN A 38 -39.68 5.95 12.62
CA ASN A 38 -39.50 6.07 11.17
C ASN A 38 -38.19 6.79 10.82
N LEU A 39 -37.86 7.87 11.54
CA LEU A 39 -36.62 8.59 11.34
C LEU A 39 -35.41 7.71 11.68
N LEU A 40 -35.45 6.97 12.79
CA LEU A 40 -34.39 6.03 13.16
C LEU A 40 -34.19 4.94 12.10
N PHE A 41 -35.29 4.39 11.57
CA PHE A 41 -35.23 3.37 10.53
C PHE A 41 -34.58 3.89 9.25
N ILE A 42 -34.96 5.09 8.79
CA ILE A 42 -34.37 5.74 7.61
C ILE A 42 -32.85 5.92 7.80
N TRP A 43 -32.43 6.41 8.97
CA TRP A 43 -31.01 6.59 9.27
C TRP A 43 -30.25 5.27 9.33
N MET A 44 -30.83 4.24 9.95
CA MET A 44 -30.24 2.91 10.01
C MET A 44 -29.99 2.33 8.60
N VAL A 45 -31.00 2.42 7.73
CA VAL A 45 -30.88 1.96 6.33
C VAL A 45 -29.88 2.83 5.56
N GLY A 46 -29.93 4.16 5.73
CA GLY A 46 -29.02 5.10 5.07
C GLY A 46 -27.56 4.85 5.41
N ILE A 47 -27.24 4.67 6.70
CA ILE A 47 -25.88 4.34 7.16
C ILE A 47 -25.45 2.98 6.62
N SER A 48 -26.33 1.98 6.63
CA SER A 48 -26.03 0.64 6.12
C SER A 48 -25.68 0.67 4.63
N VAL A 49 -26.50 1.37 3.82
CA VAL A 49 -26.24 1.53 2.38
C VAL A 49 -24.93 2.31 2.15
N PHE A 50 -24.70 3.39 2.90
CA PHE A 50 -23.48 4.18 2.79
C PHE A 50 -22.22 3.34 3.07
N VAL A 51 -22.25 2.48 4.08
CA VAL A 51 -21.15 1.57 4.40
C VAL A 51 -20.92 0.58 3.27
N VAL A 52 -21.98 -0.06 2.74
CA VAL A 52 -21.86 -1.01 1.61
C VAL A 52 -21.25 -0.33 0.39
N VAL A 53 -21.72 0.87 0.03
CA VAL A 53 -21.17 1.63 -1.11
C VAL A 53 -19.71 2.00 -0.87
N SER A 54 -19.35 2.42 0.33
CA SER A 54 -17.96 2.75 0.70
C SER A 54 -17.02 1.55 0.59
N VAL A 55 -17.47 0.37 1.02
CA VAL A 55 -16.70 -0.89 0.88
C VAL A 55 -16.52 -1.24 -0.60
N ILE A 56 -17.57 -1.19 -1.41
CA ILE A 56 -17.49 -1.46 -2.85
C ILE A 56 -16.52 -0.48 -3.53
N GLY A 57 -16.62 0.81 -3.22
CA GLY A 57 -15.72 1.84 -3.75
C GLY A 57 -14.27 1.57 -3.39
N THR A 58 -14.00 1.16 -2.15
CA THR A 58 -12.66 0.80 -1.67
C THR A 58 -12.10 -0.42 -2.41
N LEU A 59 -12.91 -1.46 -2.62
CA LEU A 59 -12.50 -2.65 -3.38
C LEU A 59 -12.18 -2.32 -4.84
N MET A 60 -13.02 -1.51 -5.49
CA MET A 60 -12.77 -1.06 -6.88
C MET A 60 -11.47 -0.25 -6.97
N TYR A 61 -11.26 0.68 -6.05
CA TYR A 61 -10.03 1.47 -5.99
C TYR A 61 -8.81 0.57 -5.79
N PHE A 62 -8.86 -0.34 -4.81
CA PHE A 62 -7.75 -1.24 -4.51
C PHE A 62 -7.41 -2.17 -5.67
N ASN A 63 -8.42 -2.70 -6.36
CA ASN A 63 -8.22 -3.52 -7.55
C ASN A 63 -7.58 -2.74 -8.69
N SER A 64 -8.05 -1.51 -8.97
CA SER A 64 -7.47 -0.64 -9.98
C SER A 64 -6.01 -0.31 -9.66
N TYR A 65 -5.73 0.09 -8.43
CA TYR A 65 -4.39 0.41 -7.96
C TYR A 65 -3.46 -0.80 -8.02
N SER A 66 -3.91 -1.96 -7.55
CA SER A 66 -3.12 -3.20 -7.59
C SER A 66 -2.81 -3.64 -9.02
N ASN A 67 -3.77 -3.48 -9.95
CA ASN A 67 -3.55 -3.80 -11.36
C ASN A 67 -2.52 -2.87 -12.01
N GLN A 68 -2.56 -1.57 -11.70
CA GLN A 68 -1.55 -0.62 -12.18
C GLN A 68 -0.17 -0.96 -11.60
N LEU A 69 -0.09 -1.27 -10.31
CA LEU A 69 1.16 -1.66 -9.67
C LEU A 69 1.77 -2.93 -10.29
N ARG A 70 0.91 -3.94 -10.55
CA ARG A 70 1.32 -5.16 -11.25
C ARG A 70 1.75 -4.89 -12.68
N ALA A 71 1.04 -4.04 -13.41
CA ALA A 71 1.42 -3.65 -14.78
C ALA A 71 2.80 -2.99 -14.79
N HIS A 72 3.06 -2.02 -13.91
CA HIS A 72 4.37 -1.37 -13.80
C HIS A 72 5.48 -2.34 -13.39
N ALA A 73 5.21 -3.28 -12.49
CA ALA A 73 6.18 -4.30 -12.11
C ALA A 73 6.52 -5.24 -13.30
N VAL A 74 5.51 -5.61 -14.09
CA VAL A 74 5.68 -6.42 -15.31
C VAL A 74 6.48 -5.65 -16.36
N GLU A 75 6.17 -4.39 -16.61
CA GLU A 75 6.89 -3.52 -17.55
C GLU A 75 8.36 -3.34 -17.14
N THR A 76 8.61 -3.11 -15.86
CA THR A 76 9.98 -2.96 -15.32
C THR A 76 10.76 -4.26 -15.44
N THR A 77 10.13 -5.39 -15.10
CA THR A 77 10.79 -6.71 -15.15
C THR A 77 11.02 -7.17 -16.58
N SER A 78 10.06 -6.93 -17.50
CA SER A 78 10.20 -7.28 -18.91
C SER A 78 11.29 -6.44 -19.57
N SER A 79 11.34 -5.14 -19.26
CA SER A 79 12.39 -4.23 -19.73
C SER A 79 13.77 -4.64 -19.20
N ALA A 80 13.87 -4.97 -17.91
CA ALA A 80 15.11 -5.45 -17.31
C ALA A 80 15.56 -6.80 -17.89
N LYS A 81 14.62 -7.72 -18.16
CA LYS A 81 14.93 -9.01 -18.78
C LYS A 81 15.43 -8.85 -20.22
N ALA A 82 14.75 -8.02 -21.02
CA ALA A 82 15.15 -7.71 -22.39
C ALA A 82 16.55 -7.06 -22.44
N PHE A 83 16.79 -6.08 -21.57
CA PHE A 83 18.10 -5.42 -21.46
C PHE A 83 19.20 -6.40 -21.05
N LYS A 84 18.97 -7.23 -20.02
CA LYS A 84 19.93 -8.25 -19.59
C LYS A 84 20.21 -9.29 -20.67
N SER A 85 19.20 -9.71 -21.45
CA SER A 85 19.42 -10.64 -22.56
C SER A 85 20.22 -10.00 -23.70
N ALA A 86 19.96 -8.73 -24.03
CA ALA A 86 20.71 -8.01 -25.05
C ALA A 86 22.17 -7.80 -24.62
N GLN A 87 22.38 -7.42 -23.35
CA GLN A 87 23.71 -7.30 -22.76
C GLN A 87 24.46 -8.64 -22.77
N PHE A 88 23.81 -9.73 -22.36
CA PHE A 88 24.43 -11.06 -22.37
C PHE A 88 24.82 -11.51 -23.78
N ASN A 89 23.96 -11.29 -24.77
CA ASN A 89 24.27 -11.61 -26.17
C ASN A 89 25.43 -10.75 -26.69
N ALA A 90 25.44 -9.45 -26.39
CA ALA A 90 26.53 -8.55 -26.77
C ALA A 90 27.86 -8.93 -26.09
N GLU A 91 27.84 -9.30 -24.81
CA GLU A 91 29.02 -9.79 -24.08
C GLU A 91 29.53 -11.10 -24.67
N LYS A 92 28.64 -12.02 -25.05
CA LYS A 92 28.98 -13.28 -25.72
C LYS A 92 29.65 -13.02 -27.08
N GLU A 93 29.08 -12.15 -27.91
CA GLU A 93 29.68 -11.75 -29.19
C GLU A 93 31.06 -11.11 -29.02
N LEU A 94 31.27 -10.37 -27.93
CA LEU A 94 32.55 -9.71 -27.63
C LEU A 94 33.58 -10.64 -27.00
N GLY A 95 33.21 -11.87 -26.61
CA GLY A 95 34.10 -12.79 -25.88
C GLY A 95 34.46 -12.32 -24.48
N GLN A 96 33.66 -11.45 -23.86
CA GLN A 96 33.89 -11.01 -22.49
C GLN A 96 33.48 -12.11 -21.49
N ARG A 97 34.12 -12.15 -20.31
CA ARG A 97 33.94 -13.16 -19.24
C ARG A 97 34.44 -14.59 -19.55
N GLY A 98 35.49 -14.73 -20.35
CA GLY A 98 36.18 -16.02 -20.55
C GLY A 98 35.48 -16.96 -21.54
N GLN A 99 34.47 -16.47 -22.26
CA GLN A 99 33.93 -17.14 -23.44
C GLN A 99 34.85 -16.84 -24.64
N PRO A 100 35.20 -17.82 -25.48
CA PRO A 100 35.97 -17.54 -26.69
C PRO A 100 35.14 -16.62 -27.58
N GLY A 101 35.64 -15.41 -27.86
CA GLY A 101 34.96 -14.50 -28.78
C GLY A 101 34.78 -15.15 -30.15
N GLU A 102 33.60 -15.01 -30.74
CA GLU A 102 33.30 -15.60 -32.04
C GLU A 102 33.71 -14.66 -33.18
N TYR A 103 34.18 -15.26 -34.28
CA TYR A 103 34.38 -14.54 -35.53
C TYR A 103 33.02 -14.41 -36.23
N ALA A 104 32.55 -13.19 -36.42
CA ALA A 104 31.26 -12.91 -37.04
C ALA A 104 31.45 -12.06 -38.29
N TRP A 105 30.75 -12.39 -39.37
CA TRP A 105 30.70 -11.55 -40.56
C TRP A 105 29.93 -10.26 -40.25
N MET A 106 30.54 -9.11 -40.57
CA MET A 106 29.93 -7.79 -40.39
C MET A 106 29.39 -7.24 -41.72
N ASP A 107 30.04 -7.57 -42.84
CA ASP A 107 29.65 -7.26 -44.21
C ASP A 107 30.29 -8.30 -45.16
N HIS A 108 29.99 -8.29 -46.47
CA HIS A 108 30.52 -9.26 -47.45
C HIS A 108 32.05 -9.36 -47.45
N ASP A 109 32.74 -8.25 -47.12
CA ASP A 109 34.20 -8.16 -47.13
C ASP A 109 34.82 -7.90 -45.74
N ARG A 110 34.01 -7.82 -44.68
CA ARG A 110 34.48 -7.42 -43.34
C ARG A 110 34.08 -8.43 -42.30
N VAL A 111 35.09 -9.01 -41.62
CA VAL A 111 34.90 -9.94 -40.50
C VAL A 111 35.23 -9.23 -39.18
N ARG A 112 34.32 -9.30 -38.22
CA ARG A 112 34.57 -8.93 -36.83
C ARG A 112 35.48 -9.97 -36.20
N ILE A 113 36.60 -9.51 -35.65
CA ILE A 113 37.54 -10.36 -34.93
C ILE A 113 37.34 -10.20 -33.42
N PRO A 114 37.56 -11.28 -32.63
CA PRO A 114 37.53 -11.20 -31.17
C PRO A 114 38.52 -10.16 -30.64
N ILE A 115 38.18 -9.51 -29.53
CA ILE A 115 38.96 -8.39 -29.00
C ILE A 115 40.42 -8.79 -28.69
N ASP A 116 40.64 -10.00 -28.16
CA ASP A 116 41.98 -10.51 -27.88
C ASP A 116 42.81 -10.71 -29.16
N ALA A 117 42.17 -11.17 -30.24
CA ALA A 117 42.80 -11.32 -31.54
C ALA A 117 43.10 -9.96 -32.17
N ALA A 118 42.19 -8.98 -32.02
CA ALA A 118 42.43 -7.61 -32.43
C ALA A 118 43.62 -6.99 -31.69
N MET A 119 43.69 -7.19 -30.37
CA MET A 119 44.76 -6.66 -29.53
C MET A 119 46.12 -7.25 -29.91
N LYS A 120 46.19 -8.57 -30.13
CA LYS A 120 47.41 -9.23 -30.65
C LYS A 120 47.85 -8.68 -32.00
N ARG A 121 46.91 -8.40 -32.90
CA ARG A 121 47.20 -7.86 -34.24
C ARG A 121 47.74 -6.43 -34.17
N VAL A 122 47.20 -5.61 -33.27
CA VAL A 122 47.71 -4.25 -33.00
C VAL A 122 49.12 -4.32 -32.43
N VAL A 123 49.38 -5.15 -31.41
CA VAL A 123 50.74 -5.33 -30.85
C VAL A 123 51.73 -5.78 -31.92
N ALA A 124 51.35 -6.74 -32.77
CA ALA A 124 52.19 -7.20 -33.87
C ALA A 124 52.51 -6.09 -34.88
N SER A 125 51.59 -5.15 -35.11
CA SER A 125 51.84 -4.01 -36.01
C SER A 125 52.84 -2.99 -35.46
N TYR A 126 53.01 -2.93 -34.14
CA TYR A 126 54.00 -2.08 -33.47
C TYR A 126 55.36 -2.76 -33.26
N ALA A 127 55.49 -4.06 -33.57
CA ALA A 127 56.78 -4.73 -33.52
C ALA A 127 57.71 -4.13 -34.58
N PRO A 128 58.97 -3.79 -34.24
CA PRO A 128 59.92 -3.23 -35.19
C PRO A 128 60.07 -4.20 -36.37
N LYS A 129 59.85 -3.72 -37.59
CA LYS A 129 60.19 -4.49 -38.78
C LYS A 129 61.71 -4.55 -38.85
N ASP A 130 62.26 -5.73 -38.62
CA ASP A 130 63.66 -6.00 -38.94
C ASP A 130 63.86 -5.75 -40.44
N THR A 131 64.38 -4.57 -40.78
CA THR A 131 64.79 -4.21 -42.13
C THR A 131 66.09 -4.96 -42.42
N ASN A 132 65.96 -6.11 -43.08
CA ASN A 132 67.05 -6.72 -43.84
C ASN A 132 67.15 -6.07 -45.22
#